data_AF-A0A7S3NIR7-F1
#
_entry.id   AF-A0A7S3NIR7-F1
#
_cell.length_a   1.000
_cell.length_b   1.000
_cell.length_c   1.000
_cell.angle_alpha   90.00
_cell.angle_beta   90.00
_cell.angle_gamma   90.00
#
_symmetry.space_group_name_H-M   'P 1'
#
loop_
_entity.id
_entity.type
_entity.pdbx_description
1 polymer ?
#
loop_
_entity_poly.entity_id
_entity_poly.type
_entity_poly.pdbx_seq_one_letter_code
_entity_poly.pdbx_strand_id
1 'polypeptide(L)'
;DKEVVLKAITQYSLALAAITQNGSALQHASPELKKDKEVVLKAITQYDLALAHASHELKKDKEFVLKAVKKNALALKYASPELKKDKEFFLIAVGQDGYAHHSKLFSAPVRKS
;
A
#
# COMPACT_ATOMS: atom_id res chain seq x y z
N ASP A 1 8.51 0.43 32.91
CA ASP A 1 7.71 1.46 33.58
C ASP A 1 6.30 1.45 32.99
N LYS A 2 5.26 1.23 33.82
CA LYS A 2 3.87 1.13 33.35
C LYS A 2 3.36 2.45 32.75
N GLU A 3 3.87 3.59 33.19
CA GLU A 3 3.42 4.90 32.73
C GLU A 3 3.89 5.21 31.30
N VAL A 4 5.14 4.81 30.99
CA VAL A 4 5.71 4.92 29.64
C VAL A 4 4.92 4.05 28.64
N VAL A 5 4.55 2.83 29.04
CA VAL A 5 3.78 1.91 28.20
C VAL A 5 2.38 2.46 27.94
N LEU A 6 1.71 3.03 28.95
CA LEU A 6 0.37 3.60 28.79
C LEU A 6 0.38 4.85 27.89
N LYS A 7 1.40 5.71 28.01
CA LYS A 7 1.61 6.87 27.11
C LYS A 7 1.85 6.41 25.67
N ALA A 8 2.66 5.38 25.45
CA ALA A 8 2.91 4.85 24.11
C ALA A 8 1.63 4.29 23.44
N ILE A 9 0.84 3.52 24.19
CA ILE A 9 -0.42 2.93 23.69
C ILE A 9 -1.44 4.02 23.35
N THR A 10 -1.58 5.05 24.20
CA THR A 10 -2.52 6.16 23.99
C THR A 10 -2.14 7.04 22.79
N GLN A 11 -0.84 7.29 22.57
CA GLN A 11 -0.39 8.02 21.37
C GLN A 11 -0.62 7.21 20.09
N TYR A 12 -0.40 5.89 20.13
CA TYR A 12 -0.66 5.01 19.00
C TYR A 12 -2.15 4.98 18.63
N SER A 13 -3.04 4.83 19.61
CA SER A 13 -4.48 4.81 19.36
C SER A 13 -5.00 6.14 18.85
N LEU A 14 -4.48 7.26 19.36
CA LEU A 14 -4.82 8.60 18.89
C LEU A 14 -4.35 8.83 17.44
N ALA A 15 -3.12 8.44 17.11
CA ALA A 15 -2.60 8.54 15.75
C ALA A 15 -3.42 7.70 14.77
N LEU A 16 -3.80 6.48 15.15
CA LEU A 16 -4.66 5.62 14.34
C LEU A 16 -6.04 6.27 14.13
N ALA A 17 -6.66 6.78 15.19
CA ALA A 17 -7.93 7.50 15.10
C ALA A 17 -7.84 8.71 14.16
N ALA A 18 -6.77 9.51 14.27
CA ALA A 18 -6.54 10.65 13.38
C ALA A 18 -6.42 10.22 11.91
N ILE A 19 -5.67 9.17 11.60
CA ILE A 19 -5.54 8.62 10.24
C ILE A 19 -6.89 8.10 9.72
N THR A 20 -7.70 7.52 10.60
CA THR A 20 -9.02 7.02 10.19
C THR A 20 -10.00 8.12 9.81
N GLN A 21 -9.84 9.33 10.36
CA GLN A 21 -10.68 10.50 10.05
C GLN A 21 -10.09 11.38 8.94
N ASN A 22 -8.77 11.39 8.82
CA ASN A 22 -8.05 12.17 7.83
C ASN A 22 -6.79 11.43 7.37
N GLY A 23 -6.81 10.93 6.14
CA GLY A 23 -5.69 10.21 5.54
C GLY A 23 -4.38 11.01 5.50
N SER A 24 -4.41 12.35 5.49
CA SER A 24 -3.19 13.16 5.50
C SER A 24 -2.45 13.13 6.84
N ALA A 25 -3.10 12.71 7.93
CA ALA A 25 -2.44 12.52 9.23
C ALA A 25 -1.34 11.43 9.17
N LEU A 26 -1.37 10.54 8.18
CA LEU A 26 -0.33 9.53 7.96
C LEU A 26 1.06 10.16 7.81
N GLN A 27 1.17 11.40 7.32
CA GLN A 27 2.46 12.08 7.18
C GLN A 27 3.21 12.24 8.52
N HIS A 28 2.46 12.40 9.61
CA HIS A 28 2.97 12.57 10.98
C HIS A 28 3.01 11.27 11.78
N ALA A 29 2.48 10.18 11.23
CA ALA A 29 2.43 8.90 11.90
C ALA A 29 3.83 8.33 12.18
N SER A 30 3.91 7.46 13.18
CA SER A 30 5.14 6.77 13.52
C SER A 30 5.58 5.83 12.38
N PRO A 31 6.87 5.43 12.33
CA PRO A 31 7.35 4.48 11.34
C PRO A 31 6.59 3.15 11.31
N GLU A 32 6.09 2.69 12.46
CA GLU A 32 5.33 1.45 12.60
C GLU A 32 3.98 1.55 11.87
N LEU A 33 3.25 2.64 12.09
CA LEU A 33 1.97 2.90 11.41
C LEU A 33 2.14 3.10 9.90
N LYS A 34 3.26 3.69 9.46
CA LYS A 34 3.59 3.85 8.03
C LYS A 34 3.96 2.53 7.34
N LYS A 35 4.26 1.49 8.11
CA LYS A 35 4.50 0.11 7.64
C LYS A 35 3.24 -0.76 7.68
N ASP A 36 2.20 -0.32 8.39
CA ASP A 36 0.95 -1.04 8.48
C ASP A 36 0.14 -0.88 7.19
N LYS A 37 -0.08 -1.99 6.50
CA LYS A 37 -0.78 -2.02 5.21
C LYS A 37 -2.22 -1.53 5.33
N GLU A 38 -2.94 -1.90 6.38
CA GLU A 38 -4.34 -1.56 6.55
C GLU A 38 -4.49 -0.06 6.86
N VAL A 39 -3.63 0.46 7.74
CA VAL A 39 -3.58 1.89 8.06
C VAL A 39 -3.29 2.73 6.82
N VAL A 40 -2.28 2.34 6.03
CA VAL A 40 -1.90 3.06 4.82
C VAL A 40 -2.98 2.95 3.74
N LEU A 41 -3.61 1.79 3.54
CA LEU A 41 -4.71 1.64 2.57
C LEU A 41 -5.92 2.50 2.94
N LYS A 42 -6.23 2.61 4.23
CA LYS A 42 -7.31 3.49 4.72
C LYS A 42 -6.97 4.97 4.53
N ALA A 43 -5.69 5.35 4.65
CA ALA A 43 -5.26 6.70 4.33
C ALA A 43 -5.36 7.00 2.83
N ILE A 44 -5.01 6.05 1.96
CA ILE A 44 -5.04 6.18 0.49
C ILE A 44 -6.45 6.46 -0.05
N THR A 45 -7.49 5.90 0.58
CA THR A 45 -8.89 6.18 0.16
C THR A 45 -9.34 7.61 0.47
N GLN A 46 -8.63 8.32 1.35
CA GLN A 46 -8.99 9.65 1.82
C GLN A 46 -8.02 10.73 1.34
N TYR A 47 -6.79 10.36 0.99
CA TYR A 47 -5.72 11.29 0.67
C TYR A 47 -4.78 10.73 -0.40
N ASP A 48 -4.70 11.43 -1.53
CA ASP A 48 -3.97 10.98 -2.73
C ASP A 48 -2.47 10.80 -2.51
N LEU A 49 -1.89 11.56 -1.59
CA LEU A 49 -0.45 11.50 -1.28
C LEU A 49 -0.14 10.51 -0.16
N ALA A 50 -1.10 9.75 0.36
CA ALA A 50 -0.89 8.85 1.48
C ALA A 50 0.21 7.81 1.20
N LEU A 51 0.25 7.23 0.00
CA LEU A 51 1.30 6.28 -0.36
C LEU A 51 2.69 6.94 -0.36
N ALA A 52 2.80 8.25 -0.58
CA ALA A 52 4.06 8.98 -0.49
C ALA A 52 4.66 8.94 0.93
N HIS A 53 3.82 8.81 1.96
CA HIS A 53 4.24 8.76 3.36
C HIS A 53 4.40 7.33 3.90
N ALA A 54 3.98 6.33 3.14
CA ALA A 54 4.19 4.93 3.48
C ALA A 54 5.69 4.58 3.52
N SER A 55 6.01 3.49 4.21
CA SER A 55 7.37 2.98 4.29
C SER A 55 7.93 2.62 2.91
N HIS A 56 9.26 2.62 2.79
CA HIS A 56 9.92 2.25 1.54
C HIS A 56 9.64 0.79 1.14
N GLU A 57 9.48 -0.10 2.13
CA GLU A 57 9.15 -1.50 1.92
C GLU A 57 7.77 -1.65 1.29
N LEU A 58 6.75 -0.92 1.77
CA LEU A 58 5.42 -0.96 1.19
C LEU A 58 5.38 -0.38 -0.23
N LYS A 59 6.16 0.66 -0.52
CA LYS A 59 6.25 1.23 -1.88
C LYS A 59 6.89 0.28 -2.89
N LYS A 60 7.64 -0.73 -2.43
CA LYS A 60 8.28 -1.78 -3.24
C LYS A 60 7.43 -3.06 -3.30
N ASP A 61 6.45 -3.21 -2.44
CA ASP A 61 5.57 -4.37 -2.40
C ASP A 61 4.57 -4.30 -3.58
N LYS A 62 4.82 -5.13 -4.60
CA LYS A 62 4.02 -5.20 -5.84
C LYS A 62 2.53 -5.41 -5.55
N GLU A 63 2.18 -6.36 -4.69
CA GLU A 63 0.78 -6.67 -4.38
C GLU A 63 0.10 -5.54 -3.62
N PHE A 64 0.81 -4.96 -2.65
CA PHE A 64 0.29 -3.83 -1.89
C PHE A 64 0.05 -2.60 -2.78
N VAL A 65 1.03 -2.24 -3.61
CA VAL A 65 0.90 -1.09 -4.51
C VAL A 65 -0.21 -1.31 -5.53
N LEU A 66 -0.43 -2.53 -6.04
CA LEU A 66 -1.60 -2.82 -6.89
C LEU A 66 -2.93 -2.61 -6.15
N LYS A 67 -3.02 -3.00 -4.88
CA LYS A 67 -4.21 -2.72 -4.04
C LYS A 67 -4.39 -1.22 -3.77
N ALA A 68 -3.29 -0.48 -3.61
CA ALA A 68 -3.31 0.97 -3.48
C ALA A 68 -3.82 1.64 -4.76
N VAL A 69 -3.30 1.24 -5.93
CA VAL A 69 -3.71 1.74 -7.24
C VAL A 69 -5.19 1.46 -7.52
N LYS A 70 -5.70 0.29 -7.10
CA LYS A 70 -7.13 -0.04 -7.16
C LYS A 70 -8.02 0.95 -6.43
N LYS A 71 -7.55 1.46 -5.30
CA LYS A 71 -8.28 2.42 -4.47
C LYS A 71 -8.10 3.84 -4.98
N ASN A 72 -6.92 4.15 -5.49
CA ASN A 72 -6.57 5.46 -6.01
C ASN A 72 -5.47 5.33 -7.07
N ALA A 73 -5.81 5.59 -8.32
CA ALA A 73 -4.87 5.49 -9.45
C ALA A 73 -3.64 6.40 -9.26
N LEU A 74 -3.77 7.53 -8.55
CA LEU A 74 -2.66 8.45 -8.27
C LEU A 74 -1.59 7.81 -7.36
N ALA A 75 -1.92 6.73 -6.64
CA ALA A 75 -0.94 5.97 -5.88
C ALA A 75 0.21 5.44 -6.76
N LEU A 76 -0.03 5.15 -8.04
CA LEU A 76 1.02 4.69 -8.96
C LEU A 76 2.20 5.66 -9.04
N LYS A 77 1.96 6.97 -8.89
CA LYS A 77 3.00 8.02 -8.85
C LYS A 77 3.99 7.84 -7.70
N TYR A 78 3.61 7.13 -6.63
CA TYR A 78 4.43 6.95 -5.42
C TYR A 78 4.99 5.55 -5.25
N ALA A 79 4.71 4.64 -6.18
CA ALA A 79 5.38 3.36 -6.29
C ALA A 79 6.89 3.54 -6.43
N SER A 80 7.66 2.52 -6.01
CA SER A 80 9.10 2.55 -6.13
C SER A 80 9.56 2.67 -7.60
N PRO A 81 10.73 3.26 -7.86
CA PRO A 81 11.27 3.35 -9.22
C PRO A 81 11.44 1.98 -9.89
N GLU A 82 11.74 0.93 -9.12
CA GLU A 82 11.89 -0.44 -9.60
C GLU A 82 10.55 -0.99 -10.11
N LEU A 83 9.47 -0.84 -9.34
CA LEU A 83 8.13 -1.25 -9.78
C LEU A 83 7.67 -0.47 -11.01
N LYS A 84 7.92 0.84 -11.06
CA LYS A 84 7.56 1.66 -12.23
C LYS A 84 8.28 1.25 -13.52
N LYS A 85 9.45 0.63 -13.42
CA LYS A 85 10.20 0.09 -14.56
C LYS A 85 9.78 -1.34 -14.93
N ASP A 86 9.12 -2.06 -14.02
CA ASP A 86 8.52 -3.36 -14.30
C ASP A 86 7.32 -3.17 -15.24
N LYS A 87 7.51 -3.58 -16.50
CA LYS A 87 6.49 -3.50 -17.55
C LYS A 87 5.24 -4.30 -17.20
N GLU A 88 5.41 -5.49 -16.62
CA GLU A 88 4.28 -6.34 -16.26
C GLU A 88 3.46 -5.67 -15.16
N PHE A 89 4.13 -5.16 -14.11
CA PHE A 89 3.46 -4.39 -13.07
C PHE A 89 2.74 -3.17 -13.63
N PHE A 90 3.40 -2.38 -14.49
CA PHE A 90 2.82 -1.16 -15.05
C PHE A 90 1.59 -1.46 -15.92
N LEU A 91 1.65 -2.50 -16.75
CA LEU A 91 0.52 -2.95 -17.56
C LEU A 91 -0.64 -3.43 -16.69
N ILE A 92 -0.37 -4.16 -15.61
CA ILE A 92 -1.42 -4.56 -14.66
C ILE A 92 -2.00 -3.34 -13.96
N ALA A 93 -1.16 -2.37 -13.53
CA ALA A 93 -1.59 -1.20 -12.80
C ALA A 93 -2.44 -0.23 -13.64
N VAL A 94 -2.13 -0.08 -14.93
CA VAL A 94 -2.85 0.81 -15.87
C VAL A 94 -3.99 0.08 -16.57
N GLY A 95 -3.85 -1.22 -16.84
CA GLY A 95 -4.84 -2.06 -17.52
C GLY A 95 -5.89 -2.69 -16.61
N GLN A 96 -6.20 -2.05 -15.47
CA GLN A 96 -7.14 -2.60 -14.48
C GLN A 96 -8.59 -2.72 -14.95
N ASP A 97 -8.90 -2.27 -16.16
CA ASP A 97 -10.16 -2.59 -16.84
C ASP A 97 -10.13 -3.93 -17.63
N GLY A 98 -9.02 -4.69 -17.66
CA GLY A 98 -8.94 -5.87 -18.56
C GLY A 98 -8.08 -7.09 -18.21
N TYR A 99 -7.18 -7.07 -17.23
CA TYR A 99 -6.15 -8.15 -17.12
C TYR A 99 -6.07 -8.91 -15.78
N ALA A 100 -7.10 -8.87 -14.96
CA ALA A 100 -7.07 -9.46 -13.63
C ALA A 100 -7.15 -11.01 -13.57
N HIS A 101 -6.50 -11.80 -14.45
CA HIS A 101 -6.49 -13.27 -14.31
C HIS A 101 -5.25 -14.05 -14.83
N HIS A 102 -4.14 -13.42 -15.21
CA HIS A 102 -3.07 -14.16 -15.92
C HIS A 102 -2.00 -14.86 -15.05
N SER A 103 -2.21 -15.07 -13.75
CA SER A 103 -1.27 -15.81 -12.89
C SER A 103 -1.61 -17.30 -12.67
N LYS A 104 -2.67 -17.83 -13.30
CA LYS A 104 -3.03 -19.26 -13.21
C LYS A 104 -2.69 -20.09 -14.46
N LEU A 105 -2.18 -19.49 -15.54
CA LEU A 105 -1.97 -20.20 -16.82
C LEU A 105 -0.56 -20.77 -17.05
N PHE A 106 0.44 -20.44 -16.22
CA PHE A 106 1.82 -20.97 -16.39
C PHE A 106 2.16 -22.19 -15.52
N SER A 107 1.19 -22.80 -14.83
CA SER A 107 1.40 -24.00 -14.00
C SER A 107 0.69 -25.27 -14.51
N ALA A 108 0.20 -25.30 -15.76
CA ALA A 108 -0.26 -26.56 -16.33
C ALA A 108 0.93 -27.30 -16.96
N PRO A 109 1.23 -28.56 -16.58
CA PRO A 109 2.29 -29.32 -17.22
C PRO A 109 1.92 -29.51 -18.69
N VAL A 110 2.86 -29.20 -19.58
CA VAL A 110 2.80 -29.58 -20.99
C VAL A 110 2.67 -31.10 -21.03
N ARG A 111 1.45 -31.63 -21.23
CA ARG A 111 1.29 -33.01 -21.65
C ARG A 111 1.82 -33.10 -23.08
N LYS A 112 3.06 -33.56 -23.20
CA LYS A 112 3.56 -34.16 -24.44
C LYS A 112 3.03 -35.60 -24.52
N SER A 113 2.76 -36.01 -25.78
CA SER A 113 2.29 -37.29 -26.31
C SER A 113 0.87 -37.71 -25.95
#